data_AF-A0A7Y9G7Y9-F1
#
_entry.id   AF-A0A7Y9G7Y9-F1
#
_cell.length_a   1.000
_cell.length_b   1.000
_cell.length_c   1.000
_cell.angle_alpha   90.00
_cell.angle_beta   90.00
_cell.angle_gamma   90.00
#
_symmetry.space_group_name_H-M   'P 1'
#
loop_
_entity.id
_entity.type
_entity.pdbx_description
1 polymer ?
#
loop_
_entity_poly.entity_id
_entity_poly.type
_entity_poly.pdbx_seq_one_letter_code
_entity_poly.pdbx_strand_id
1 'polypeptide(L)'
;MTTTREISARLDQPRELRRTLLPRRLYYDPESFGRVSEQIARFLGTARFIVYMTVFVAVWLVWNVAAPVPLRFDPYPFIFLTLMLSLQASYAAPLILLAQNRQDDRDRVQYEQDRSRNERSIADTEYLTREIAGLRVALSEVATRDFLRSELQQMLREMDAKKPVP
;
A
#
# COMPACT_ATOMS: atom_id res chain seq x y z
N MET A 1 38.00 -2.22 56.43
CA MET A 1 37.50 -1.25 55.43
C MET A 1 36.82 -2.07 54.35
N THR A 2 35.49 -2.10 54.40
CA THR A 2 34.59 -3.01 53.69
C THR A 2 34.23 -2.41 52.34
N THR A 3 34.37 -3.17 51.25
CA THR A 3 33.82 -2.75 49.95
C THR A 3 33.27 -3.97 49.22
N THR A 4 32.12 -4.46 49.69
CA THR A 4 31.27 -5.35 48.90
C THR A 4 30.53 -4.49 47.89
N ARG A 5 31.01 -4.49 46.63
CA ARG A 5 30.27 -3.92 45.50
C ARG A 5 29.10 -4.87 45.20
N GLU A 6 27.91 -4.52 45.67
CA GLU A 6 26.68 -5.19 45.24
C GLU A 6 26.48 -4.95 43.73
N ILE A 7 26.64 -6.03 42.95
CA ILE A 7 26.25 -6.08 41.55
C ILE A 7 24.72 -6.15 41.55
N SER A 8 24.08 -4.99 41.49
CA SER A 8 22.64 -4.88 41.26
C SER A 8 22.35 -5.34 39.83
N ALA A 9 22.07 -6.64 39.68
CA ALA A 9 21.55 -7.22 38.47
C ALA A 9 20.19 -6.55 38.17
N ARG A 10 20.16 -5.69 37.15
CA ARG A 10 18.92 -5.08 36.68
C ARG A 10 18.00 -6.18 36.13
N LEU A 11 16.95 -6.49 36.90
CA LEU A 11 15.89 -7.46 36.57
C LEU A 11 14.89 -6.97 35.52
N ASP A 12 15.18 -5.89 34.79
CA ASP A 12 14.19 -5.18 33.97
C ASP A 12 14.25 -5.54 32.47
N GLN A 13 14.92 -6.63 32.12
CA GLN A 13 14.86 -7.17 30.76
C GLN A 13 13.89 -8.35 30.75
N PRO A 14 12.75 -8.27 30.05
CA PRO A 14 11.91 -9.43 29.86
C PRO A 14 12.74 -10.48 29.11
N ARG A 15 13.02 -11.59 29.79
CA ARG A 15 13.59 -12.79 29.17
C ARG A 15 12.64 -13.25 28.09
N GLU A 16 12.99 -13.04 26.83
CA GLU A 16 12.31 -13.66 25.69
C GLU A 16 12.62 -15.16 25.66
N LEU A 17 11.96 -15.90 26.54
CA LEU A 17 11.96 -17.34 26.56
C LEU A 17 10.95 -17.86 25.53
N ARG A 18 11.28 -17.73 24.24
CA ARG A 18 10.61 -18.51 23.17
C ARG A 18 11.65 -19.23 22.34
N ARG A 19 12.32 -20.19 22.97
CA ARG A 19 12.99 -21.29 22.26
C ARG A 19 11.92 -22.31 21.86
N THR A 20 11.18 -22.01 20.81
CA THR A 20 10.27 -22.96 20.19
C THR A 20 11.10 -24.04 19.50
N LEU A 21 11.15 -25.22 20.11
CA LEU A 21 11.78 -26.45 19.60
C LEU A 21 10.94 -27.08 18.48
N LEU A 22 10.54 -26.29 17.47
CA LEU A 22 9.94 -26.82 16.25
C LEU A 22 10.99 -26.83 15.14
N PRO A 23 11.13 -27.92 14.37
CA PRO A 23 12.06 -27.98 13.26
C PRO A 23 11.66 -26.93 12.22
N ARG A 24 12.51 -25.92 12.06
CA ARG A 24 12.46 -24.84 11.06
C ARG A 24 12.71 -25.35 9.62
N ARG A 25 12.17 -26.52 9.27
CA ARG A 25 12.38 -27.22 7.98
C ARG A 25 11.18 -27.18 7.03
N LEU A 26 10.19 -26.33 7.30
CA LEU A 26 9.30 -25.82 6.26
C LEU A 26 9.57 -24.32 6.05
N TYR A 27 10.82 -24.00 5.70
CA TYR A 27 11.09 -22.70 5.07
C TYR A 27 10.51 -22.79 3.65
N TYR A 28 9.19 -22.64 3.56
CA TYR A 28 8.47 -22.47 2.31
C TYR A 28 8.94 -21.14 1.77
N ASP A 29 9.74 -21.18 0.71
CA ASP A 29 10.49 -20.04 0.19
C ASP A 29 9.51 -18.93 -0.26
N PRO A 30 9.33 -17.85 0.54
CA PRO A 30 8.24 -16.89 0.34
C PRO A 30 8.37 -16.12 -0.97
N GLU A 31 9.56 -16.11 -1.56
CA GLU A 31 9.91 -15.38 -2.77
C GLU A 31 9.46 -16.11 -4.03
N SER A 32 9.59 -17.43 -4.08
CA SER A 32 9.11 -18.25 -5.20
C SER A 32 7.58 -18.38 -5.17
N PHE A 33 6.97 -18.52 -3.99
CA PHE A 33 5.51 -18.48 -3.85
C PHE A 33 4.93 -17.10 -4.14
N GLY A 34 5.62 -16.02 -3.77
CA GLY A 34 5.16 -14.66 -4.04
C GLY A 34 4.99 -14.37 -5.54
N ARG A 35 5.94 -14.81 -6.37
CA ARG A 35 5.89 -14.64 -7.83
C ARG A 35 4.77 -15.46 -8.48
N VAL A 36 4.60 -16.71 -8.04
CA VAL A 36 3.53 -17.59 -8.54
C VAL A 36 2.16 -17.05 -8.16
N SER A 37 1.96 -16.63 -6.91
CA SER A 37 0.71 -16.03 -6.45
C SER A 37 0.36 -14.75 -7.21
N GLU A 38 1.33 -13.89 -7.53
CA GLU A 38 1.10 -12.67 -8.30
C GLU A 38 0.72 -12.94 -9.77
N GLN A 39 1.28 -13.99 -10.37
CA GLN A 39 0.88 -14.43 -11.70
C GLN A 39 -0.53 -15.02 -11.68
N ILE A 40 -0.87 -15.82 -10.68
CA ILE A 40 -2.21 -16.41 -10.50
C ILE A 40 -3.24 -15.30 -10.25
N ALA A 41 -2.96 -14.33 -9.38
CA ALA A 41 -3.86 -13.21 -9.10
C ALA A 41 -4.17 -12.38 -10.36
N ARG A 42 -3.13 -12.06 -11.15
CA ARG A 42 -3.32 -11.37 -12.44
C ARG A 42 -4.10 -12.23 -13.45
N PHE A 43 -3.89 -13.54 -13.44
CA PHE A 43 -4.57 -14.45 -14.35
C PHE A 43 -6.07 -14.62 -14.02
N LEU A 44 -6.41 -14.85 -12.75
CA LEU A 44 -7.81 -14.99 -12.29
C LEU A 44 -8.59 -13.67 -12.40
N GLY A 45 -7.94 -12.52 -12.18
CA GLY A 45 -8.59 -11.21 -12.26
C GLY A 45 -8.87 -10.71 -13.69
N THR A 46 -8.41 -11.43 -14.73
CA THR A 46 -8.55 -11.00 -16.12
C THR A 46 -9.74 -11.66 -16.81
N ALA A 47 -10.54 -10.90 -17.57
CA ALA A 47 -11.69 -11.41 -18.34
C ALA A 47 -11.35 -12.57 -19.31
N ARG A 48 -10.08 -12.68 -19.72
CA ARG A 48 -9.56 -13.76 -20.58
C ARG A 48 -9.70 -15.15 -19.95
N PHE A 49 -9.60 -15.28 -18.62
CA PHE A 49 -9.77 -16.56 -17.95
C PHE A 49 -11.19 -17.11 -18.11
N ILE A 50 -12.18 -16.24 -17.95
CA ILE A 50 -13.61 -16.58 -18.11
C ILE A 50 -13.86 -17.05 -19.54
N VAL A 51 -13.38 -16.31 -20.54
CA VAL A 51 -13.51 -16.69 -21.96
C VAL A 51 -12.89 -18.06 -22.22
N TYR A 52 -11.68 -18.33 -21.72
CA TYR A 52 -11.02 -19.63 -21.91
C TYR A 52 -11.82 -20.77 -21.27
N MET A 53 -12.34 -20.56 -20.04
CA MET A 53 -13.16 -21.55 -19.35
C MET A 53 -14.49 -21.82 -20.08
N THR A 54 -15.16 -20.78 -20.58
CA THR A 54 -16.38 -20.94 -21.39
C THR A 54 -16.11 -21.71 -22.67
N VAL A 55 -15.02 -21.40 -23.39
CA VAL A 55 -14.62 -22.13 -24.60
C VAL A 55 -14.32 -23.59 -24.27
N PHE A 56 -13.59 -23.86 -23.19
CA PHE A 56 -13.28 -25.22 -22.76
C PHE A 56 -14.56 -26.04 -22.49
N VAL A 57 -15.51 -25.49 -21.72
CA VAL A 57 -16.80 -26.14 -21.44
C VAL A 57 -17.61 -26.34 -22.73
N ALA A 58 -17.64 -25.34 -23.61
CA ALA A 58 -18.34 -25.44 -24.88
C ALA A 58 -17.75 -26.53 -25.79
N VAL A 59 -16.42 -26.60 -25.91
CA VAL A 59 -15.73 -27.65 -26.69
C VAL A 59 -16.00 -29.03 -26.10
N TRP A 60 -15.96 -29.18 -24.77
CA TRP A 60 -16.27 -30.44 -24.10
C TRP A 60 -17.71 -30.89 -24.37
N LEU A 61 -18.66 -29.97 -24.28
CA LEU A 61 -20.06 -30.22 -24.54
C LEU A 61 -20.29 -30.63 -26.00
N VAL A 62 -19.74 -29.85 -26.95
CA VAL A 62 -19.84 -30.13 -28.39
C VAL A 62 -19.22 -31.49 -28.70
N TRP A 63 -18.07 -31.82 -28.14
CA TRP A 63 -17.43 -33.12 -28.33
C TRP A 63 -18.33 -34.27 -27.85
N ASN A 64 -18.87 -34.18 -26.64
CA ASN A 64 -19.68 -35.26 -26.08
C ASN A 64 -21.08 -35.38 -26.70
N VAL A 65 -21.63 -34.30 -27.25
CA VAL A 65 -22.93 -34.31 -27.94
C VAL A 65 -22.80 -34.73 -29.40
N ALA A 66 -21.80 -34.22 -30.12
CA ALA A 66 -21.59 -34.49 -31.55
C ALA A 66 -20.84 -35.80 -31.81
N ALA A 67 -20.15 -36.37 -30.82
CA ALA A 67 -19.48 -37.66 -30.97
C ALA A 67 -20.49 -38.83 -31.17
N PRO A 68 -20.18 -39.77 -32.08
CA PRO A 68 -20.92 -41.03 -32.20
C PRO A 68 -20.96 -41.78 -30.86
N VAL A 69 -22.05 -42.50 -30.59
CA VAL A 69 -22.28 -43.27 -29.34
C VAL A 69 -21.05 -44.03 -28.80
N PRO A 70 -20.20 -44.70 -29.62
CA PRO A 70 -19.01 -45.39 -29.12
C PRO A 70 -17.83 -44.48 -28.69
N LEU A 71 -17.82 -43.20 -29.08
CA LEU A 71 -16.76 -42.23 -28.78
C LEU A 71 -17.18 -41.19 -27.72
N ARG A 72 -18.40 -41.31 -27.16
CA ARG A 72 -18.89 -40.42 -26.11
C ARG A 72 -18.17 -40.75 -24.81
N PHE A 73 -17.23 -39.89 -24.43
CA PHE A 73 -16.43 -40.06 -23.22
C PHE A 73 -17.24 -39.75 -21.94
N ASP A 74 -18.18 -38.81 -22.03
CA ASP A 74 -19.00 -38.31 -20.92
C ASP A 74 -20.46 -38.09 -21.38
N PRO A 75 -21.30 -39.15 -21.40
CA PRO A 75 -22.72 -39.05 -21.74
C PRO A 75 -23.50 -38.18 -20.75
N TYR A 76 -24.66 -37.64 -21.16
CA TYR A 76 -25.58 -36.93 -20.26
C TYR A 76 -25.85 -37.79 -19.01
N PRO A 77 -25.58 -37.30 -17.79
CA PRO A 77 -25.55 -35.90 -17.33
C PRO A 77 -24.16 -35.21 -17.21
N PHE A 78 -23.13 -35.64 -17.94
CA PHE A 78 -21.76 -35.07 -17.89
C PHE A 78 -21.09 -35.16 -16.51
N ILE A 79 -20.97 -36.38 -15.99
CA ILE A 79 -20.44 -36.64 -14.65
C ILE A 79 -18.96 -36.25 -14.55
N PHE A 80 -18.16 -36.49 -15.58
CA PHE A 80 -16.73 -36.17 -15.56
C PHE A 80 -16.49 -34.67 -15.56
N LEU A 81 -17.22 -33.93 -16.41
CA LEU A 81 -17.16 -32.47 -16.39
C LEU A 81 -17.52 -31.92 -15.01
N THR A 82 -18.58 -32.43 -14.40
CA THR A 82 -19.05 -32.00 -13.08
C THR A 82 -18.05 -32.31 -11.97
N LEU A 83 -17.46 -33.51 -11.99
CA LEU A 83 -16.42 -33.90 -11.03
C LEU A 83 -15.18 -33.01 -11.17
N MET A 84 -14.77 -32.71 -12.40
CA MET A 84 -13.60 -31.86 -12.64
C MET A 84 -13.85 -30.42 -12.20
N LEU A 85 -15.03 -29.85 -12.50
CA LEU A 85 -15.39 -28.49 -12.07
C LEU A 85 -15.52 -28.38 -10.55
N SER A 86 -16.08 -29.40 -9.88
CA SER A 86 -16.17 -29.40 -8.41
C SER A 86 -14.80 -29.52 -7.74
N LEU A 87 -13.91 -30.35 -8.28
CA LEU A 87 -12.51 -30.42 -7.84
C LEU A 87 -11.76 -29.10 -8.08
N GLN A 88 -11.95 -28.50 -9.26
CA GLN A 88 -11.36 -27.20 -9.59
C GLN A 88 -11.76 -26.14 -8.57
N ALA A 89 -13.06 -26.03 -8.24
CA ALA A 89 -13.54 -25.09 -7.24
C ALA A 89 -12.94 -25.36 -5.85
N SER A 90 -12.84 -26.64 -5.46
CA SER A 90 -12.27 -27.05 -4.17
C SER A 90 -10.80 -26.65 -4.02
N TYR A 91 -9.99 -26.79 -5.08
CA TYR A 91 -8.57 -26.40 -5.05
C TYR A 91 -8.34 -24.90 -5.29
N ALA A 92 -9.27 -24.22 -5.98
CA ALA A 92 -9.19 -22.78 -6.19
C ALA A 92 -9.32 -22.01 -4.86
N ALA A 93 -10.21 -22.42 -3.96
CA ALA A 93 -10.44 -21.75 -2.67
C ALA A 93 -9.16 -21.54 -1.83
N PRO A 94 -8.35 -22.57 -1.51
CA PRO A 94 -7.12 -22.39 -0.73
C PRO A 94 -6.06 -21.58 -1.48
N LEU A 95 -5.99 -21.68 -2.81
CA LEU A 95 -5.08 -20.86 -3.62
C LEU A 95 -5.46 -19.38 -3.59
N ILE A 96 -6.76 -19.08 -3.69
CA ILE A 96 -7.29 -17.72 -3.59
C ILE A 96 -7.01 -17.16 -2.20
N LEU A 97 -7.23 -17.94 -1.13
CA LEU A 97 -6.92 -17.53 0.24
C LEU A 97 -5.43 -17.20 0.41
N LEU A 98 -4.53 -17.98 -0.18
CA LEU A 98 -3.10 -17.68 -0.17
C LEU A 98 -2.77 -16.38 -0.92
N ALA A 99 -3.42 -16.14 -2.06
CA ALA A 99 -3.25 -14.90 -2.82
C ALA A 99 -3.79 -13.69 -2.03
N GLN A 100 -4.93 -13.84 -1.35
CA GLN A 100 -5.55 -12.81 -0.52
C GLN A 100 -4.70 -12.44 0.69
N ASN A 101 -4.23 -13.42 1.48
CA ASN A 101 -3.34 -13.15 2.62
C ASN A 101 -2.12 -12.31 2.24
N ARG A 102 -1.59 -12.51 1.02
CA ARG A 102 -0.46 -11.72 0.52
C ARG A 102 -0.84 -10.33 0.04
N GLN A 103 -2.05 -10.14 -0.48
CA GLN A 103 -2.58 -8.81 -0.81
C GLN A 103 -2.77 -8.03 0.50
N ASP A 104 -3.39 -8.64 1.50
CA ASP A 104 -3.63 -8.03 2.82
C ASP A 104 -2.31 -7.62 3.51
N ASP A 105 -1.27 -8.45 3.44
CA ASP A 105 0.05 -8.11 3.97
C ASP A 105 0.67 -6.87 3.29
N ARG A 106 0.55 -6.76 1.96
CA ARG A 106 1.02 -5.57 1.22
C ARG A 106 0.20 -4.33 1.57
N ASP A 107 -1.12 -4.49 1.58
CA ASP A 107 -2.06 -3.40 1.87
C ASP A 107 -1.84 -2.86 3.28
N ARG A 108 -1.51 -3.74 4.24
CA ARG A 108 -1.11 -3.34 5.58
C ARG A 108 0.17 -2.50 5.59
N VAL A 109 1.22 -2.93 4.90
CA VAL A 109 2.49 -2.16 4.83
C VAL A 109 2.27 -0.81 4.14
N GLN A 110 1.49 -0.79 3.07
CA GLN A 110 1.11 0.43 2.36
C GLN A 110 0.36 1.39 3.31
N TYR A 111 -0.59 0.87 4.09
CA TYR A 111 -1.36 1.64 5.06
C TYR A 111 -0.51 2.22 6.19
N GLU A 112 0.44 1.44 6.74
CA GLU A 112 1.37 1.92 7.77
C GLU A 112 2.28 3.04 7.23
N GLN A 113 2.75 2.91 5.99
CA GLN A 113 3.54 3.98 5.34
C GLN A 113 2.72 5.23 5.08
N ASP A 114 1.49 5.08 4.59
CA ASP A 114 0.60 6.20 4.31
C ASP A 114 0.25 6.96 5.59
N ARG A 115 0.02 6.23 6.69
CA ARG A 115 -0.16 6.82 8.01
C ARG A 115 1.04 7.67 8.45
N SER A 116 2.26 7.13 8.32
CA SER A 116 3.48 7.89 8.68
C SER A 116 3.68 9.12 7.79
N ARG A 117 3.36 9.02 6.50
CA ARG A 117 3.40 10.16 5.57
C ARG A 117 2.38 11.22 5.96
N ASN A 118 1.15 10.82 6.31
CA ASN A 118 0.09 11.73 6.71
C ASN A 118 0.46 12.47 8.00
N GLU A 119 1.02 11.78 9.00
CA GLU A 119 1.52 12.41 10.24
C GLU A 119 2.61 13.46 9.94
N ARG A 120 3.55 13.18 9.03
CA ARG A 120 4.55 14.15 8.58
C ARG A 120 3.93 15.32 7.82
N SER A 121 2.97 15.05 6.94
CA SER A 121 2.29 16.09 6.16
C SER A 121 1.52 17.06 7.06
N ILE A 122 0.91 16.56 8.13
CA ILE A 122 0.24 17.41 9.14
C ILE A 122 1.29 18.28 9.84
N ALA A 123 2.41 17.71 10.30
CA ALA A 123 3.47 18.47 10.95
C ALA A 123 4.10 19.54 10.03
N ASP A 124 4.34 19.22 8.75
CA ASP A 124 4.84 20.17 7.76
C ASP A 124 3.83 21.31 7.53
N THR A 125 2.54 20.99 7.49
CA THR A 125 1.47 22.00 7.35
C THR A 125 1.40 22.91 8.57
N GLU A 126 1.53 22.37 9.77
CA GLU A 126 1.59 23.15 11.01
C GLU A 126 2.81 24.06 11.05
N TYR A 127 3.98 23.54 10.64
CA TYR A 127 5.22 24.31 10.54
C TYR A 127 5.08 25.47 9.56
N LEU A 128 4.61 25.20 8.33
CA LEU A 128 4.38 26.23 7.31
C LEU A 128 3.36 27.27 7.78
N THR A 129 2.28 26.85 8.45
CA THR A 129 1.27 27.77 8.98
C THR A 129 1.86 28.70 10.04
N ARG A 130 2.71 28.17 10.92
CA ARG A 130 3.41 28.96 11.93
C ARG A 130 4.41 29.93 11.29
N GLU A 131 5.15 29.49 10.28
CA GLU A 131 6.10 30.33 9.56
C GLU A 131 5.40 31.45 8.80
N ILE A 132 4.27 31.15 8.13
CA ILE A 132 3.43 32.16 7.46
C ILE A 132 2.86 33.17 8.47
N ALA A 133 2.42 32.71 9.63
CA ALA A 133 1.95 33.60 10.70
C ALA A 133 3.07 34.54 11.17
N GLY A 134 4.30 34.04 11.33
CA GLY A 134 5.48 34.84 11.64
C GLY A 134 5.81 35.86 10.54
N LEU A 135 5.86 35.42 9.28
CA LEU A 135 6.06 36.28 8.12
C LEU A 135 5.00 37.38 8.02
N ARG A 136 3.73 37.06 8.29
CA ARG A 136 2.64 38.05 8.31
C ARG A 136 2.86 39.14 9.35
N VAL A 137 3.29 38.77 10.56
CA VAL A 137 3.57 39.75 11.63
C VAL A 137 4.75 40.64 11.24
N ALA A 138 5.85 40.04 10.78
CA ALA A 138 7.03 40.80 10.32
C ALA A 138 6.70 41.76 9.17
N LEU A 139 5.91 41.32 8.19
CA LEU A 139 5.44 42.17 7.10
C LEU A 139 4.49 43.28 7.60
N SER A 140 3.66 43.02 8.61
CA SER A 140 2.77 44.05 9.17
C SER A 140 3.53 45.19 9.86
N GLU A 141 4.68 44.89 10.47
CA GLU A 141 5.55 45.89 11.08
C GLU A 141 6.26 46.74 10.02
N VAL A 142 6.82 46.12 8.98
CA VAL A 142 7.56 46.82 7.91
C VAL A 142 6.62 47.57 6.93
N ALA A 143 5.45 47.02 6.65
CA ALA A 143 4.44 47.63 5.78
C ALA A 143 3.40 48.45 6.56
N THR A 144 3.79 49.07 7.67
CA THR A 144 2.88 49.99 8.36
C THR A 144 2.52 51.12 7.38
N ARG A 145 1.21 51.38 7.19
CA ARG A 145 0.68 52.38 6.26
C ARG A 145 1.39 53.73 6.38
N ASP A 146 1.78 54.10 7.60
CA ASP A 146 2.47 55.35 7.89
C ASP A 146 3.90 55.39 7.37
N PHE A 147 4.64 54.27 7.39
CA PHE A 147 5.99 54.17 6.82
C PHE A 147 5.98 54.24 5.29
N LEU A 148 5.08 53.46 4.65
CA LEU A 148 4.86 53.53 3.20
C LEU A 148 4.41 54.94 2.77
N ARG A 149 3.58 55.60 3.58
CA ARG A 149 3.14 56.98 3.34
C ARG A 149 4.29 57.98 3.50
N SER A 150 5.14 57.82 4.50
CA SER A 150 6.29 58.72 4.70
C SER A 150 7.31 58.58 3.57
N GLU A 151 7.62 57.36 3.12
CA GLU A 151 8.55 57.14 2.01
C GLU A 151 8.01 57.65 0.68
N LEU A 152 6.72 57.40 0.37
CA LEU A 152 6.10 57.96 -0.83
C LEU A 152 6.11 59.50 -0.81
N GLN A 153 5.86 60.12 0.34
CA GLN A 153 5.95 61.58 0.47
C GLN A 153 7.38 62.10 0.35
N GLN A 154 8.36 61.36 0.86
CA GLN A 154 9.78 61.71 0.75
C GLN A 154 10.23 61.65 -0.71
N MET A 155 9.93 60.56 -1.42
CA MET A 155 10.21 60.43 -2.86
C MET A 155 9.50 61.51 -3.70
N LEU A 156 8.24 61.84 -3.40
CA LEU A 156 7.52 62.94 -4.06
C LEU A 156 8.22 64.29 -3.86
N ARG A 157 8.66 64.59 -2.62
CA ARG A 157 9.40 65.83 -2.32
C ARG A 157 10.74 65.89 -3.04
N GLU A 158 11.47 64.77 -3.13
CA GLU A 158 12.72 64.73 -3.88
C GLU A 158 12.50 64.96 -5.38
N MET A 159 11.42 64.40 -5.95
CA MET A 159 11.08 64.64 -7.36
C MET A 159 10.66 66.08 -7.63
N ASP A 160 9.89 66.71 -6.74
CA ASP A 160 9.52 68.13 -6.86
C ASP A 160 10.74 69.04 -6.64
N ALA A 161 11.65 68.69 -5.72
CA ALA A 161 12.89 69.42 -5.51
C ALA A 161 13.86 69.29 -6.70
N LYS A 162 13.76 68.22 -7.48
CA LYS A 162 14.61 67.96 -8.65
C LYS A 162 14.01 68.49 -9.96
N LYS A 163 12.77 68.97 -9.99
CA LYS A 163 12.26 69.75 -11.12
C LYS A 163 12.92 71.14 -11.10
N PRO A 164 13.84 71.47 -12.03
CA PRO A 164 14.27 72.84 -12.18
C PRO A 164 13.07 73.62 -12.71
N VAL A 165 12.61 74.60 -11.93
CA VAL A 165 11.63 75.59 -12.40
C VAL A 165 12.28 76.38 -13.55
N PRO A 166 11.64 76.53 -14.72
CA PRO A 166 12.16 77.34 -15.82
C PRO A 166 12.25 78.83 -15.49
#